data_AF-A0A7S1PAA7-F1
#
_entry.id   AF-A0A7S1PAA7-F1
#
_cell.length_a   1.000
_cell.length_b   1.000
_cell.length_c   1.000
_cell.angle_alpha   90.00
_cell.angle_beta   90.00
_cell.angle_gamma   90.00
#
_symmetry.space_group_name_H-M   'P 1'
#
loop_
_entity.id
_entity.type
_entity.pdbx_description
1 polymer ?
#
loop_
_entity_poly.entity_id
_entity_poly.type
_entity_poly.pdbx_seq_one_letter_code
_entity_poly.pdbx_strand_id
1 'polypeptide(L)'
;MTQTKSGLASFLQTLKNKQSAIANEAVSVQRLVCQTEERLEARRKESAERRIKDAIEKAKTEGREEGLNCSVCFAKEKNVLLKPCGHVCLCQSCYVDITTQPSAAGGRCPVCQKHIEGFAIAYLQ
;
A
#
# COMPACT_ATOMS: atom_id res chain seq x y z
N MET A 1 44.88 65.08 17.79
CA MET A 1 44.64 63.62 17.94
C MET A 1 43.15 63.24 17.98
N THR A 2 42.22 64.10 17.56
CA THR A 2 40.76 63.91 17.71
C THR A 2 40.05 63.32 16.49
N GLN A 3 40.57 63.52 15.27
CA GLN A 3 39.94 63.05 14.03
C GLN A 3 40.00 61.52 13.82
N THR A 4 41.01 60.84 14.34
CA THR A 4 41.15 59.38 14.17
C THR A 4 40.17 58.58 15.04
N LYS A 5 39.78 59.12 16.20
CA LYS A 5 38.83 58.47 17.12
C LYS A 5 37.39 58.51 16.57
N SER A 6 36.99 59.57 15.89
CA SER A 6 35.64 59.66 15.29
C SER A 6 35.47 58.74 14.07
N GLY A 7 36.51 58.59 13.24
CA GLY A 7 36.51 57.65 12.12
C GLY A 7 36.46 56.18 12.54
N LEU A 8 37.12 55.83 13.65
CA LEU A 8 37.04 54.48 14.21
C LEU A 8 35.63 54.19 14.75
N ALA A 9 35.00 55.17 15.41
CA ALA A 9 33.65 55.04 15.95
C ALA A 9 32.59 54.84 14.85
N SER A 10 32.67 55.59 13.74
CA SER A 10 31.74 55.43 12.61
C SER A 10 31.94 54.09 11.88
N PHE A 11 33.18 53.62 11.77
CA PHE A 11 33.49 52.30 11.21
C PHE A 11 32.94 51.17 12.07
N LEU A 12 33.15 51.22 13.40
CA LEU A 12 32.57 50.27 14.35
C LEU A 12 31.04 50.26 14.29
N GLN A 13 30.41 51.43 14.17
CA GLN A 13 28.95 51.52 14.03
C GLN A 13 28.47 50.87 12.72
N THR A 14 29.20 51.08 11.63
CA THR A 14 28.91 50.44 10.34
C THR A 14 29.01 48.91 10.45
N LEU A 15 30.02 48.39 11.15
CA LEU A 15 30.17 46.95 11.38
C LEU A 15 29.02 46.38 12.21
N LYS A 16 28.60 47.07 13.28
CA LYS A 16 27.44 46.66 14.08
C LYS A 16 26.15 46.63 13.27
N ASN A 17 25.92 47.64 12.44
CA ASN A 17 24.74 47.69 11.57
C ASN A 17 24.75 46.56 10.51
N LYS A 18 25.92 46.23 9.96
CA LYS A 18 26.07 45.08 9.04
C LYS A 18 25.86 43.76 9.78
N GLN A 19 26.37 43.63 10.99
CA GLN A 19 26.17 42.43 11.83
C GLN A 19 24.69 42.19 12.13
N SER A 20 23.92 43.24 12.44
CA SER A 20 22.48 43.11 12.66
C SER A 20 21.72 42.80 11.37
N ALA A 21 22.12 43.36 10.23
CA ALA A 21 21.54 43.01 8.93
C ALA A 21 21.77 41.52 8.60
N ILE A 22 22.99 41.01 8.75
CA ILE A 22 23.32 39.59 8.56
C ILE A 22 22.51 38.71 9.51
N ALA A 23 22.36 39.11 10.77
CA ALA A 23 21.57 38.35 11.74
C ALA A 23 20.09 38.26 11.32
N ASN A 24 19.50 39.36 10.84
CA ASN A 24 18.11 39.38 10.37
C ASN A 24 17.90 38.54 9.10
N GLU A 25 18.86 38.59 8.17
CA GLU A 25 18.85 37.74 6.98
C GLU A 25 18.98 36.26 7.36
N ALA A 26 19.87 35.91 8.29
CA ALA A 26 20.02 34.55 8.79
C ALA A 26 18.71 34.01 9.40
N VAL A 27 17.98 34.83 10.16
CA VAL A 27 16.66 34.46 10.69
C VAL A 27 15.64 34.25 9.57
N SER A 28 15.67 35.07 8.52
CA SER A 28 14.78 34.90 7.36
C SER A 28 15.09 33.61 6.60
N VAL A 29 16.37 33.30 6.39
CA VAL A 29 16.81 32.05 5.77
C VAL A 29 16.40 30.85 6.64
N GLN A 30 16.63 30.90 7.95
CA GLN A 30 16.24 29.84 8.87
C GLN A 30 14.73 29.55 8.81
N ARG A 31 13.90 30.60 8.69
CA ARG A 31 12.45 30.44 8.53
C ARG A 31 12.09 29.73 7.22
N LEU A 32 12.75 30.09 6.12
CA LEU A 32 12.54 29.44 4.83
C LEU A 32 12.93 27.97 4.87
N VAL A 33 14.07 27.64 5.50
CA VAL A 33 14.51 26.25 5.70
C VAL A 33 13.43 25.45 6.41
N CYS A 34 12.98 25.91 7.58
CA CYS A 34 11.92 25.24 8.35
C CYS A 34 10.64 25.03 7.52
N GLN A 35 10.16 26.07 6.81
CA GLN A 35 8.98 25.96 5.95
C GLN A 35 9.17 24.94 4.80
N THR A 36 10.37 24.86 4.23
CA THR A 36 10.65 23.90 3.16
C THR A 36 10.73 22.47 3.70
N GLU A 37 11.32 22.27 4.87
CA GLU A 37 11.39 20.96 5.53
C GLU A 37 9.97 20.43 5.81
N GLU A 38 9.11 21.24 6.42
CA GLU A 38 7.71 20.88 6.69
C GLU A 38 6.96 20.50 5.41
N ARG A 39 7.16 21.26 4.31
CA ARG A 39 6.54 20.95 3.00
C ARG A 39 7.07 19.65 2.41
N LEU A 40 8.36 19.36 2.56
CA LEU A 40 8.97 18.12 2.08
C LEU A 40 8.47 16.92 2.89
N GLU A 41 8.34 17.06 4.20
CA GLU A 41 7.76 16.04 5.07
C GLU A 41 6.30 15.75 4.73
N ALA A 42 5.48 16.79 4.56
CA ALA A 42 4.09 16.65 4.12
C ALA A 42 3.97 15.91 2.78
N ARG A 43 4.79 16.29 1.78
CA ARG A 43 4.83 15.61 0.47
C ARG A 43 5.26 14.15 0.58
N ARG A 44 6.27 13.85 1.42
CA ARG A 44 6.71 12.47 1.66
C ARG A 44 5.60 11.63 2.28
N LYS A 45 4.90 12.18 3.28
CA LYS A 45 3.78 11.53 3.96
C LYS A 45 2.63 11.26 2.98
N GLU A 46 2.21 12.26 2.22
CA GLU A 46 1.16 12.13 1.20
C GLU A 46 1.52 11.06 0.15
N SER A 47 2.77 11.06 -0.34
CA SER A 47 3.23 10.04 -1.29
C SER A 47 3.25 8.64 -0.69
N ALA A 48 3.62 8.49 0.58
CA ALA A 48 3.63 7.19 1.26
C ALA A 48 2.20 6.68 1.47
N GLU A 49 1.29 7.53 1.95
CA GLU A 49 -0.13 7.22 2.13
C GLU A 49 -0.78 6.79 0.82
N ARG A 50 -0.50 7.51 -0.29
CA ARG A 50 -0.98 7.13 -1.62
C ARG A 50 -0.48 5.75 -2.03
N ARG A 51 0.81 5.45 -1.86
CA ARG A 51 1.38 4.12 -2.20
C ARG A 51 0.72 3.00 -1.40
N ILE A 52 0.47 3.22 -0.11
CA ILE A 52 -0.21 2.24 0.74
C ILE A 52 -1.64 2.02 0.25
N LYS A 53 -2.38 3.09 -0.07
CA LYS A 53 -3.74 3.02 -0.60
C LYS A 53 -3.79 2.24 -1.93
N ASP A 54 -2.89 2.57 -2.85
CA ASP A 54 -2.79 1.91 -4.16
C ASP A 54 -2.45 0.41 -4.01
N ALA A 55 -1.54 0.06 -3.07
CA ALA A 55 -1.19 -1.33 -2.78
C ALA A 55 -2.37 -2.12 -2.19
N ILE A 56 -3.15 -1.52 -1.27
CA ILE A 56 -4.35 -2.15 -0.71
C ILE A 56 -5.40 -2.39 -1.80
N GLU A 57 -5.65 -1.41 -2.66
CA GLU A 57 -6.64 -1.54 -3.73
C GLU A 57 -6.24 -2.60 -4.76
N LYS A 58 -4.96 -2.65 -5.10
CA LYS A 58 -4.40 -3.69 -5.97
C LYS A 58 -4.54 -5.08 -5.33
N ALA A 59 -4.19 -5.24 -4.05
CA ALA A 59 -4.35 -6.52 -3.35
C ALA A 59 -5.82 -6.96 -3.24
N LYS A 60 -6.77 -6.02 -3.10
CA LYS A 60 -8.20 -6.33 -3.10
C LYS A 60 -8.71 -6.84 -4.44
N THR A 61 -8.24 -6.26 -5.54
CA THR A 61 -8.68 -6.64 -6.89
C THR A 61 -8.07 -7.98 -7.30
N GLU A 62 -6.75 -8.12 -7.19
CA GLU A 62 -6.03 -9.37 -7.52
C GLU A 62 -6.42 -10.52 -6.59
N GLY A 63 -6.48 -10.29 -5.27
CA GLY A 63 -6.83 -11.32 -4.30
C GLY A 63 -8.30 -11.77 -4.36
N ARG A 64 -9.21 -10.91 -4.85
CA ARG A 64 -10.62 -11.28 -5.04
C ARG A 64 -10.81 -12.21 -6.23
N GLU A 65 -10.13 -11.98 -7.34
CA GLU A 65 -10.23 -12.83 -8.53
C GLU A 65 -9.55 -14.20 -8.32
N GLU A 66 -8.35 -14.22 -7.73
CA GLU A 66 -7.65 -15.48 -7.43
C GLU A 66 -8.38 -16.30 -6.36
N GLY A 67 -9.02 -15.65 -5.40
CA GLY A 67 -9.74 -16.30 -4.31
C GLY A 67 -11.13 -16.81 -4.68
N LEU A 68 -11.78 -16.24 -5.70
CA LEU A 68 -13.15 -16.61 -6.10
C LEU A 68 -13.20 -17.62 -7.24
N ASN A 69 -12.12 -17.81 -8.00
CA ASN A 69 -12.15 -18.70 -9.15
C ASN A 69 -11.99 -20.18 -8.75
N CYS A 70 -12.54 -21.06 -9.57
CA CYS A 70 -12.39 -22.51 -9.46
C CYS A 70 -10.91 -22.89 -9.52
N SER A 71 -10.43 -23.67 -8.53
CA SER A 71 -9.02 -24.07 -8.42
C SER A 71 -8.56 -25.06 -9.49
N VAL A 72 -9.46 -25.47 -10.40
CA VAL A 72 -9.19 -26.44 -11.46
C VAL A 72 -9.11 -25.75 -12.82
N CYS A 73 -10.13 -24.97 -13.18
CA CYS A 73 -10.16 -24.32 -14.49
C CYS A 73 -9.72 -22.86 -14.47
N PHE A 74 -9.65 -22.21 -13.31
CA PHE A 74 -9.32 -20.79 -13.11
C PHE A 74 -10.18 -19.80 -13.91
N ALA A 75 -11.21 -20.25 -14.62
CA ALA A 75 -12.02 -19.46 -15.55
C ALA A 75 -13.42 -19.12 -15.05
N LYS A 76 -13.97 -19.93 -14.12
CA LYS A 76 -15.31 -19.74 -13.56
C LYS A 76 -15.22 -19.58 -12.05
N GLU A 77 -16.10 -18.78 -11.47
CA GLU A 77 -16.22 -18.65 -10.02
C GLU A 77 -16.58 -19.99 -9.36
N LYS A 78 -16.04 -20.21 -8.16
CA LYS A 78 -16.31 -21.35 -7.32
C LYS A 78 -17.71 -21.19 -6.71
N ASN A 79 -18.57 -22.16 -6.95
CA ASN A 79 -19.97 -22.13 -6.52
C ASN A 79 -20.46 -23.47 -5.96
N VAL A 80 -19.53 -24.41 -5.75
CA VAL A 80 -19.83 -25.76 -5.26
C VAL A 80 -19.23 -25.96 -3.89
N LEU A 81 -20.07 -26.20 -2.88
CA LEU A 81 -19.69 -26.64 -1.54
C LEU A 81 -19.66 -28.16 -1.49
N LEU A 82 -18.49 -28.74 -1.22
CA LEU A 82 -18.27 -30.19 -1.21
C LEU A 82 -18.61 -30.81 0.15
N LYS A 83 -19.43 -31.86 0.18
CA LYS A 83 -19.75 -32.61 1.41
C LYS A 83 -18.91 -33.89 1.53
N PRO A 84 -18.51 -34.28 2.75
CA PRO A 84 -18.78 -33.64 4.05
C PRO A 84 -17.77 -32.54 4.43
N CYS A 85 -16.72 -32.31 3.61
CA CYS A 85 -15.59 -31.47 4.03
C CYS A 85 -15.86 -29.96 4.12
N GLY A 86 -16.90 -29.44 3.45
CA GLY A 86 -17.32 -28.04 3.47
C GLY A 86 -16.53 -27.09 2.54
N HIS A 87 -15.50 -27.55 1.83
CA HIS A 87 -14.69 -26.67 0.99
C HIS A 87 -15.45 -26.18 -0.25
N VAL A 88 -15.35 -24.88 -0.54
CA VAL A 88 -15.82 -24.25 -1.77
C VAL A 88 -14.62 -23.91 -2.64
N CYS A 89 -14.31 -24.79 -3.60
CA CYS A 89 -13.10 -24.69 -4.44
C CYS A 89 -13.33 -24.99 -5.92
N LEU A 90 -14.53 -25.45 -6.28
CA LEU A 90 -14.87 -25.86 -7.65
C LEU A 90 -16.04 -25.05 -8.20
N CYS A 91 -16.06 -24.88 -9.52
CA CYS A 91 -17.27 -24.54 -10.26
C CYS A 91 -18.06 -25.81 -10.59
N GLN A 92 -19.34 -25.66 -10.92
CA GLN A 92 -20.24 -26.77 -11.21
C GLN A 92 -19.75 -27.71 -12.31
N SER A 93 -19.14 -27.18 -13.38
CA SER A 93 -18.60 -28.03 -14.47
C SER A 93 -17.43 -28.88 -13.99
N CYS A 94 -16.46 -28.30 -13.27
CA CYS A 94 -15.31 -29.05 -12.79
C CYS A 94 -15.67 -30.09 -11.71
N TYR A 95 -16.73 -29.83 -10.94
CA TYR A 95 -17.28 -30.82 -10.01
C TYR A 95 -17.80 -32.06 -10.75
N VAL A 96 -18.58 -31.87 -11.82
CA VAL A 96 -19.09 -32.98 -12.64
C VAL A 96 -17.94 -33.75 -13.28
N ASP A 97 -16.94 -33.05 -13.82
CA ASP A 97 -15.78 -33.69 -14.44
C ASP A 97 -15.06 -34.57 -13.41
N ILE A 98 -14.67 -34.03 -12.24
CA ILE A 98 -13.92 -34.78 -11.21
C ILE A 98 -14.69 -35.97 -10.64
N THR A 99 -16.02 -35.88 -10.53
CA THR A 99 -16.85 -36.97 -10.00
C THR A 99 -17.15 -38.05 -11.03
N THR A 100 -17.03 -37.75 -12.33
CA THR A 100 -17.25 -38.71 -13.42
C THR A 100 -15.97 -39.36 -13.92
N GLN A 101 -14.79 -38.83 -13.58
CA GLN A 101 -13.52 -39.46 -13.97
C GLN A 101 -13.29 -40.79 -13.23
N PRO A 102 -12.92 -41.87 -13.95
CA PRO A 102 -12.62 -43.18 -13.36
C PRO A 102 -11.21 -43.26 -12.73
N SER A 103 -10.49 -42.13 -12.63
CA SER A 103 -9.11 -42.12 -12.14
C SER A 103 -9.04 -42.36 -10.64
N ALA A 104 -7.89 -42.84 -10.15
CA ALA A 104 -7.68 -43.04 -8.73
C ALA A 104 -7.85 -41.74 -7.91
N ALA A 105 -7.81 -40.55 -8.52
CA ALA A 105 -8.04 -39.24 -7.92
C ALA A 105 -9.47 -38.70 -8.07
N GLY A 106 -10.34 -39.43 -8.79
CA GLY A 106 -11.75 -39.08 -8.98
C GLY A 106 -12.51 -39.00 -7.68
N GLY A 107 -13.47 -38.08 -7.62
CA GLY A 107 -14.38 -37.94 -6.48
C GLY A 107 -13.73 -37.49 -5.17
N ARG A 108 -12.55 -36.83 -5.20
CA ARG A 108 -11.90 -36.26 -3.99
C ARG A 108 -11.80 -34.74 -4.03
N CYS A 109 -11.90 -34.14 -2.86
CA CYS A 109 -11.77 -32.69 -2.69
C CYS A 109 -10.33 -32.22 -3.00
N PRO A 110 -10.11 -31.23 -3.89
CA PRO A 110 -8.77 -30.72 -4.21
C PRO A 110 -8.01 -30.11 -3.02
N VAL A 111 -8.75 -29.62 -2.00
CA VAL A 111 -8.16 -28.91 -0.85
C VAL A 111 -7.69 -29.86 0.24
N CYS A 112 -8.51 -30.85 0.59
CA CYS A 112 -8.25 -31.73 1.75
C CYS A 112 -8.23 -33.23 1.42
N GLN A 113 -8.39 -33.59 0.15
CA GLN A 113 -8.36 -34.96 -0.36
C GLN A 113 -9.38 -35.92 0.28
N LYS A 114 -10.40 -35.42 0.99
CA LYS A 114 -11.53 -36.24 1.45
C LYS A 114 -12.41 -36.65 0.28
N HIS A 115 -13.01 -37.84 0.34
CA HIS A 115 -14.00 -38.27 -0.65
C HIS A 115 -15.22 -37.36 -0.62
N ILE A 116 -15.75 -37.09 -1.82
CA ILE A 116 -16.92 -36.24 -2.01
C ILE A 116 -18.16 -37.14 -2.04
N GLU A 117 -19.03 -36.94 -1.06
CA GLU A 117 -20.29 -37.70 -0.93
C GLU A 117 -21.48 -36.94 -1.53
N GLY A 118 -21.34 -35.62 -1.73
CA GLY A 118 -22.36 -34.78 -2.32
C GLY A 118 -21.93 -33.33 -2.43
N PHE A 119 -22.83 -32.48 -2.91
CA PHE A 119 -22.57 -31.06 -3.05
C PHE A 119 -23.79 -30.20 -2.74
N ALA A 120 -23.55 -28.90 -2.52
CA ALA A 120 -24.57 -27.86 -2.52
C ALA A 120 -24.07 -26.66 -3.32
N ILE A 121 -24.99 -25.90 -3.92
CA ILE A 121 -24.64 -24.65 -4.58
C ILE A 121 -24.48 -23.56 -3.51
N ALA A 122 -23.31 -22.91 -3.53
CA ALA A 122 -22.99 -21.79 -2.66
C ALA A 122 -23.03 -20.49 -3.48
N TYR A 123 -23.69 -19.47 -2.94
CA TYR A 123 -23.68 -18.12 -3.47
C TYR A 123 -22.69 -17.30 -2.64
N LEU A 124 -21.51 -17.03 -3.21
CA LEU A 124 -20.49 -16.21 -2.56
C LEU A 124 -20.83 -14.74 -2.83
N GLN A 125 -21.10 -13.97 -1.77
CA GLN A 125 -21.38 -12.53 -1.86
C GLN A 125 -20.11 -11.71 -1.67
#